data_AF-A0ABD4TE74-F1
#
_entry.id   AF-A0ABD4TE74-F1
#
_cell.length_a   1.000
_cell.length_b   1.000
_cell.length_c   1.000
_cell.angle_alpha   90.00
_cell.angle_beta   90.00
_cell.angle_gamma   90.00
#
_symmetry.space_group_name_H-M   'P 1'
#
loop_
_entity.id
_entity.type
_entity.pdbx_description
1 polymer ?
#
loop_
_entity_poly.entity_id
_entity_poly.type
_entity_poly.pdbx_seq_one_letter_code
_entity_poly.pdbx_strand_id
1 'polypeptide(L)' 'MIVALEVAFGLVALLGAVSTALVRDSYGKVISLGILVAGIVPFIVDRGYLDVAIAVSLIAPIATIFILMVVRREQA' A
#
# COMPACT_ATOMS: atom_id res chain seq x y z
N MET A 1 14.64 12.22 -6.27
CA MET A 1 15.17 10.85 -6.18
C MET A 1 15.98 10.56 -7.46
N ILE A 2 16.68 9.44 -7.62
CA ILE A 2 17.24 9.12 -8.97
C ILE A 2 16.13 8.55 -9.86
N VAL A 3 16.13 8.89 -11.14
CA VAL A 3 15.06 8.54 -12.10
C VAL A 3 14.76 7.04 -12.10
N ALA A 4 15.79 6.19 -12.03
CA ALA A 4 15.62 4.73 -12.00
C ALA A 4 14.77 4.27 -10.80
N LEU A 5 14.94 4.91 -9.64
CA LEU A 5 14.24 4.55 -8.41
C LEU A 5 12.80 5.08 -8.42
N GLU A 6 12.56 6.25 -9.02
CA GLU A 6 11.21 6.76 -9.31
C GLU A 6 10.43 5.81 -10.21
N VAL A 7 11.04 5.34 -11.29
CA VAL A 7 10.40 4.38 -12.19
C VAL A 7 10.11 3.06 -11.45
N ALA A 8 11.06 2.55 -10.67
CA ALA A 8 10.88 1.31 -9.92
C ALA A 8 9.72 1.40 -8.91
N PHE A 9 9.69 2.43 -8.06
CA PHE A 9 8.60 2.62 -7.10
C PHE A 9 7.27 2.94 -7.76
N GLY A 10 7.28 3.65 -8.88
CA GLY A 10 6.09 3.90 -9.68
C GLY A 10 5.49 2.61 -10.22
N LEU A 11 6.33 1.71 -10.74
CA LEU A 11 5.90 0.37 -11.17
C LEU A 11 5.35 -0.45 -10.00
N VAL A 12 6.00 -0.40 -8.83
CA VAL A 12 5.50 -1.09 -7.61
C VAL A 12 4.12 -0.57 -7.22
N ALA A 13 3.92 0.76 -7.22
CA ALA A 13 2.62 1.37 -6.91
C ALA A 13 1.55 0.94 -7.91
N LEU A 14 1.85 0.97 -9.22
CA LEU A 14 0.93 0.55 -10.27
C LEU A 14 0.58 -0.93 -10.16
N LEU A 15 1.57 -1.81 -9.97
CA LEU A 15 1.36 -3.23 -9.79
C LEU A 15 0.53 -3.52 -8.53
N GLY A 16 0.80 -2.83 -7.43
CA GLY A 16 -0.01 -2.90 -6.21
C GLY A 16 -1.47 -2.54 -6.48
N ALA A 17 -1.73 -1.40 -7.13
CA ALA A 17 -3.08 -0.94 -7.46
C ALA A 17 -3.83 -1.94 -8.36
N VAL A 18 -3.18 -2.40 -9.45
CA VAL A 18 -3.77 -3.37 -10.38
C VAL A 18 -4.05 -4.68 -9.67
N SER A 19 -3.12 -5.16 -8.83
CA SER A 19 -3.30 -6.39 -8.06
C SER A 19 -4.45 -6.26 -7.07
N THR A 20 -4.57 -5.14 -6.35
CA THR A 20 -5.71 -4.91 -5.43
C THR A 20 -7.05 -4.94 -6.16
N ALA A 21 -7.11 -4.45 -7.41
CA ALA A 21 -8.34 -4.46 -8.21
C ALA A 21 -8.69 -5.85 -8.76
N LEU A 22 -7.69 -6.66 -9.12
CA LEU A 22 -7.89 -7.93 -9.82
C LEU A 22 -7.94 -9.16 -8.90
N VAL A 23 -7.20 -9.14 -7.79
CA VAL A 23 -7.16 -10.26 -6.84
C VAL A 23 -8.55 -10.47 -6.24
N ARG A 24 -9.02 -11.72 -6.19
CA ARG A 24 -10.37 -12.03 -5.68
C ARG A 24 -10.41 -12.36 -4.21
N ASP A 25 -9.36 -12.96 -3.66
CA ASP A 25 -9.30 -13.32 -2.26
C ASP A 25 -9.01 -12.09 -1.38
N SER A 26 -9.71 -12.01 -0.24
CA SER A 26 -9.65 -10.83 0.62
C SER A 26 -8.27 -10.61 1.23
N TYR A 27 -7.52 -11.67 1.56
CA TYR A 27 -6.16 -11.55 2.11
C TYR A 27 -5.16 -11.03 1.07
N GLY A 28 -5.20 -11.54 -0.15
CA GLY A 28 -4.36 -11.12 -1.26
C GLY A 28 -4.63 -9.67 -1.68
N LYS A 29 -5.87 -9.20 -1.57
CA LYS A 29 -6.19 -7.76 -1.73
C LYS A 29 -5.50 -6.90 -0.68
N VAL A 30 -5.46 -7.33 0.59
CA VAL A 30 -4.78 -6.60 1.67
C VAL A 30 -3.28 -6.57 1.45
N ILE A 31 -2.68 -7.67 1.02
CA ILE A 31 -1.25 -7.72 0.68
C ILE A 31 -0.96 -6.75 -0.49
N SER A 32 -1.79 -6.78 -1.52
CA SER A 32 -1.67 -5.89 -2.69
C SER A 32 -1.81 -4.42 -2.30
N LEU A 33 -2.68 -4.11 -1.35
CA LEU A 33 -2.84 -2.76 -0.80
C LEU A 33 -1.56 -2.31 -0.06
N GLY A 34 -0.90 -3.21 0.67
CA GLY A 34 0.41 -2.95 1.27
C GLY A 34 1.49 -2.63 0.23
N ILE A 35 1.52 -3.37 -0.88
CA ILE A 35 2.44 -3.12 -2.00
C ILE A 35 2.19 -1.74 -2.63
N LEU A 36 0.91 -1.37 -2.83
CA LEU A 36 0.52 -0.05 -3.31
C LEU A 36 1.07 1.06 -2.41
N VAL A 37 0.81 0.96 -1.10
CA VAL A 37 1.27 1.96 -0.13
C VAL A 37 2.80 2.03 -0.12
N ALA A 38 3.49 0.89 -0.11
CA ALA A 38 4.95 0.83 -0.16
C ALA A 38 5.53 1.50 -1.40
N GLY A 39 4.86 1.41 -2.55
CA GLY A 39 5.25 2.10 -3.78
C GLY A 39 5.05 3.62 -3.72
N ILE A 40 4.04 4.11 -3.00
CA ILE A 40 3.70 5.55 -2.94
C ILE A 40 4.56 6.31 -1.91
N VAL A 41 4.89 5.69 -0.76
CA VAL A 41 5.61 6.36 0.33
C VAL A 41 6.92 7.06 -0.10
N PRO A 42 7.79 6.44 -0.92
CA PRO A 42 9.01 7.10 -1.40
C PRO A 42 8.76 8.41 -2.16
N PHE A 43 7.66 8.52 -2.91
CA PHE A 43 7.30 9.76 -3.61
C PHE A 43 6.85 10.86 -2.65
N ILE A 44 6.18 10.51 -1.55
CA ILE A 44 5.79 11.46 -0.50
C ILE A 44 7.05 12.01 0.18
N VAL A 45 7.99 11.12 0.51
CA VAL A 45 9.26 11.48 1.13
C VAL A 45 10.11 12.34 0.21
N ASP A 46 10.20 12.00 -1.08
CA ASP A 46 10.99 12.75 -2.06
C ASP A 46 10.47 14.19 -2.28
N ARG A 47 9.17 14.41 -2.07
CA ARG A 47 8.56 15.75 -2.12
C ARG A 47 8.72 16.56 -0.83
N GLY A 48 9.33 15.99 0.21
CA GLY A 48 9.55 16.64 1.51
C GLY A 48 8.35 16.61 2.46
N TYR A 49 7.28 15.87 2.13
CA TYR A 49 6.07 15.79 2.96
C TYR A 49 6.21 14.72 4.07
N LEU A 50 7.20 14.88 4.94
CA LEU A 50 7.53 13.88 5.96
C LEU A 50 6.37 13.59 6.93
N ASP A 51 5.62 14.61 7.34
CA ASP A 51 4.46 14.44 8.22
C ASP A 51 3.39 13.52 7.59
N VAL A 52 3.17 13.68 6.28
CA VAL A 52 2.25 12.84 5.52
C VAL A 52 2.79 11.42 5.41
N ALA A 53 4.09 11.25 5.16
CA ALA A 53 4.72 9.92 5.07
C ALA A 53 4.61 9.16 6.40
N ILE A 54 4.82 9.84 7.52
CA ILE A 54 4.64 9.27 8.87
C ILE A 54 3.18 8.87 9.07
N ALA A 55 2.24 9.76 8.79
CA ALA A 55 0.81 9.48 8.93
C ALA A 55 0.38 8.27 8.09
N VAL A 56 0.76 8.22 6.81
CA VAL A 56 0.46 7.09 5.91
C VAL A 56 1.07 5.79 6.42
N SER A 57 2.31 5.84 6.92
CA SER A 57 3.01 4.66 7.45
C SER A 57 2.37 4.11 8.73
N LEU A 58 1.68 4.94 9.51
CA LEU A 58 0.90 4.52 10.68
C LEU A 58 -0.51 4.04 10.30
N ILE A 59 -1.16 4.73 9.36
CA ILE A 59 -2.52 4.41 8.93
C ILE A 59 -2.56 3.06 8.21
N ALA A 60 -1.57 2.75 7.38
CA ALA A 60 -1.54 1.50 6.60
C ALA A 60 -1.62 0.22 7.46
N PRO A 61 -0.78 0.00 8.50
CA PRO A 61 -0.89 -1.17 9.37
C PRO A 61 -2.16 -1.15 10.22
N ILE A 62 -2.63 0.01 10.68
CA ILE A 62 -3.89 0.12 11.42
C ILE A 62 -5.07 -0.32 10.54
N ALA A 63 -5.15 0.21 9.32
CA ALA A 63 -6.17 -0.17 8.33
C ALA A 63 -6.10 -1.67 8.03
N THR A 64 -4.88 -2.23 7.91
CA THR A 64 -4.66 -3.66 7.71
C THR A 64 -5.27 -4.49 8.84
N ILE A 65 -5.01 -4.12 10.11
CA ILE A 65 -5.58 -4.79 11.27
C ILE A 65 -7.11 -4.79 11.22
N PHE A 66 -7.72 -3.64 10.94
CA PHE A 66 -9.18 -3.53 10.82
C PHE A 66 -9.74 -4.38 9.68
N ILE A 67 -9.13 -4.33 8.49
CA ILE A 67 -9.60 -5.12 7.34
C ILE A 67 -9.48 -6.62 7.66
N LEU A 68 -8.37 -7.06 8.26
CA LEU A 68 -8.21 -8.47 8.63
C LEU A 68 -9.25 -8.93 9.68
N MET A 69 -9.61 -8.06 10.63
CA MET A 69 -10.69 -8.36 11.58
C MET A 69 -12.05 -8.53 10.90
N VAL A 70 -12.34 -7.71 9.87
CA VAL A 70 -13.58 -7.82 9.09
C VAL A 70 -13.57 -9.07 8.22
N VAL A 71 -12.51 -9.28 7.45
CA VAL A 71 -12.36 -10.45 6.55
C VAL A 71 -12.43 -11.76 7.31
N ARG A 72 -11.84 -11.83 8.51
CA ARG A 72 -11.90 -13.02 9.35
C ARG A 72 -13.32 -13.34 9.83
N ARG A 73 -14.20 -12.35 9.98
CA ARG A 73 -15.62 -12.58 10.33
C ARG A 73 -16.43 -13.17 9.19
N GLU A 74 -16.07 -12.92 7.93
CA GLU A 74 -16.79 -13.49 6.78
C GLU A 74 -16.48 -14.99 6.56
N GLN A 75 -15.39 -15.49 7.15
CA GLN A 75 -14.93 -16.89 6.99
C GLN A 75 -15.37 -17.82 8.14
N ALA A 76 -15.91 -17.26 9.24
CA ALA A 76 -16.34 -17.98 10.43
C ALA A 76 -17.86 -18.18 10.44
#